data_AF-A0A837IX30-F1
#
_entry.id   AF-A0A837IX30-F1
#
_cell.length_a   1.000
_cell.length_b   1.000
_cell.length_c   1.000
_cell.angle_alpha   90.00
_cell.angle_beta   90.00
_cell.angle_gamma   90.00
#
_symmetry.space_group_name_H-M   'P 1'
#
loop_
_entity.id
_entity.type
_entity.pdbx_description
1 polymer ?
#
loop_
_entity_poly.entity_id
_entity_poly.type
_entity_poly.pdbx_seq_one_letter_code
_entity_poly.pdbx_strand_id
1 'polypeptide(L)'
;MQSTGFDGGYMNYFTADTHFFHKSLIHDRIFSNRDFLCVEEMNEQIMDAWNEVVCDQDTVYHLGDIALVDGKTKAYEKVDQLLKRLNGQIVFVKGNHDSRAMFKYLEKHNATLKNERKKYLFNDVGLILKFDKK
;
A
#
# COMPACT_ATOMS: atom_id res chain seq x y z
N MET A 1 27.48 12.09 1.13
CA MET A 1 26.89 12.31 2.47
C MET A 1 26.74 10.96 3.12
N GLN A 2 27.36 10.76 4.28
CA GLN A 2 27.34 9.50 5.02
C GLN A 2 25.92 9.26 5.55
N SER A 3 25.26 8.16 5.15
CA SER A 3 24.04 7.71 5.80
C SER A 3 24.46 7.10 7.14
N THR A 4 24.25 7.84 8.22
CA THR A 4 24.36 7.33 9.58
C THR A 4 23.40 6.16 9.72
N GLY A 5 23.95 4.96 9.96
CA GLY A 5 23.16 3.79 10.33
C GLY A 5 22.33 4.12 11.56
N PHE A 6 21.01 4.04 11.42
CA PHE A 6 20.10 4.12 12.55
C PHE A 6 20.08 2.73 13.19
N ASP A 7 20.57 2.63 14.42
CA ASP A 7 20.61 1.39 15.22
C ASP A 7 19.22 1.06 15.81
N GLY A 8 18.16 1.27 15.02
CA GLY A 8 16.76 1.09 15.41
C GLY A 8 16.13 -0.05 14.63
N GLY A 9 15.52 -0.99 15.32
CA GLY A 9 14.81 -2.12 14.71
C GLY A 9 13.75 -1.67 13.69
N TYR A 10 13.32 -2.63 12.86
CA TYR A 10 12.30 -2.46 11.83
C TYR A 10 11.08 -1.68 12.32
N MET A 11 10.63 -0.68 11.56
CA MET A 11 9.50 0.15 11.93
C MET A 11 8.18 -0.40 11.38
N ASN A 12 7.11 -0.13 12.12
CA ASN A 12 5.73 -0.44 11.72
C ASN A 12 5.00 0.87 11.41
N TYR A 13 4.53 1.02 10.18
CA TYR A 13 3.71 2.13 9.73
C TYR A 13 2.26 1.70 9.53
N PHE A 14 1.34 2.66 9.63
CA PHE A 14 -0.09 2.45 9.47
C PHE A 14 -0.63 3.47 8.48
N THR A 15 -1.41 3.00 7.51
CA THR A 15 -2.09 3.87 6.55
C THR A 15 -3.36 3.18 6.06
N ALA A 16 -4.22 3.90 5.35
CA ALA A 16 -5.47 3.39 4.78
C ALA A 16 -5.87 4.26 3.58
N ASP A 17 -6.87 3.82 2.82
CA ASP A 17 -7.58 4.68 1.87
C ASP A 17 -6.67 5.36 0.83
N THR A 18 -5.64 4.65 0.36
CA THR A 18 -4.82 5.16 -0.75
C THR A 18 -5.67 5.35 -2.00
N HIS A 19 -6.68 4.49 -2.21
CA HIS A 19 -7.62 4.57 -3.34
C HIS A 19 -6.90 4.76 -4.69
N PHE A 20 -5.80 4.05 -4.91
CA PHE A 20 -5.08 4.10 -6.17
C PHE A 20 -6.03 3.86 -7.36
N PHE A 21 -5.84 4.61 -8.44
CA PHE A 21 -6.68 4.56 -9.65
C PHE A 21 -8.15 5.01 -9.48
N HIS A 22 -8.55 5.55 -8.32
CA HIS A 22 -9.89 6.08 -8.10
C HIS A 22 -10.08 7.47 -8.73
N LYS A 23 -10.45 7.49 -10.02
CA LYS A 23 -10.60 8.73 -10.83
C LYS A 23 -11.64 9.72 -10.33
N SER A 24 -12.61 9.32 -9.51
CA SER A 24 -13.62 10.24 -9.00
C SER A 24 -13.10 11.11 -7.84
N LEU A 25 -12.00 10.72 -7.20
CA LEU A 25 -11.45 11.41 -6.04
C LEU A 25 -10.52 12.59 -6.36
N ILE A 26 -10.04 12.72 -7.60
CA ILE A 26 -9.02 13.73 -7.99
C ILE A 26 -9.50 15.20 -7.89
N HIS A 27 -10.78 15.43 -7.56
CA HIS A 27 -11.34 16.76 -7.28
C HIS A 27 -12.33 16.74 -6.09
N ASP A 28 -12.29 15.72 -5.23
CA ASP A 28 -13.27 15.58 -4.14
C ASP A 28 -12.96 16.50 -2.95
N ARG A 29 -13.19 17.80 -3.10
CA ARG A 29 -12.95 18.78 -2.03
C ARG A 29 -13.87 18.64 -0.81
N ILE A 30 -14.82 17.71 -0.82
CA ILE A 30 -15.79 17.49 0.26
C ILE A 30 -15.33 16.37 1.19
N PHE A 31 -14.86 15.25 0.64
CA PHE A 31 -14.43 14.09 1.42
C PHE A 31 -12.92 14.07 1.68
N SER A 32 -12.09 14.51 0.72
CA SER A 32 -10.64 14.54 0.87
C SER A 32 -10.02 15.58 -0.04
N ASN A 33 -9.28 16.57 0.47
CA ASN A 33 -8.69 17.67 -0.32
C ASN A 33 -7.58 17.20 -1.29
N ARG A 34 -7.96 16.36 -2.26
CA ARG A 34 -7.18 15.78 -3.34
C ARG A 34 -7.46 16.63 -4.56
N ASP A 35 -6.60 17.59 -4.81
CA ASP A 35 -6.68 18.52 -5.93
C ASP A 35 -5.59 18.14 -6.94
N PHE A 36 -5.79 17.02 -7.64
CA PHE A 36 -4.82 16.49 -8.60
C PHE A 36 -5.34 16.66 -10.04
N LEU A 37 -4.45 16.96 -10.97
CA LEU A 37 -4.81 17.14 -12.38
C LEU A 37 -5.33 15.83 -13.00
N CYS A 38 -4.78 14.69 -12.57
CA CYS A 38 -5.19 13.36 -12.99
C CYS A 38 -4.94 12.30 -11.93
N VAL A 39 -5.47 11.09 -12.15
CA VAL A 39 -5.32 9.99 -11.20
C VAL A 39 -3.89 9.44 -11.18
N GLU A 40 -3.17 9.58 -12.29
CA GLU A 40 -1.77 9.21 -12.39
C GLU A 40 -0.91 10.11 -11.48
N GLU A 41 -1.17 11.42 -11.44
CA GLU A 41 -0.49 12.35 -10.53
C GLU A 41 -0.79 12.02 -9.06
N MET A 42 -2.06 11.76 -8.73
CA MET A 42 -2.44 11.30 -7.38
C MET A 42 -1.68 10.05 -6.97
N ASN A 43 -1.62 9.05 -7.86
CA ASN A 43 -0.93 7.80 -7.59
C ASN A 43 0.56 8.02 -7.32
N GLU A 44 1.26 8.78 -8.17
CA GLU A 44 2.70 9.04 -8.01
C GLU A 44 2.98 9.83 -6.72
N GLN A 45 2.18 10.85 -6.39
CA GLN A 45 2.36 11.63 -5.16
C GLN A 45 2.20 10.79 -3.88
N ILE A 46 1.23 9.86 -3.86
CA ILE A 46 1.08 8.92 -2.74
C ILE A 46 2.29 7.98 -2.65
N MET A 47 2.81 7.51 -3.79
CA MET A 47 3.98 6.63 -3.82
C MET A 47 5.24 7.33 -3.36
N ASP A 48 5.46 8.58 -3.78
CA ASP A 48 6.60 9.40 -3.38
C ASP A 48 6.57 9.65 -1.87
N ALA A 49 5.44 10.08 -1.33
CA ALA A 49 5.27 10.28 0.12
C ALA A 49 5.46 8.98 0.92
N TRP A 50 4.99 7.84 0.39
CA TRP A 50 5.23 6.53 1.02
C TRP A 50 6.72 6.21 1.05
N ASN A 51 7.41 6.35 -0.09
CA ASN A 51 8.80 5.94 -0.25
C ASN A 51 9.80 6.91 0.41
N GLU A 52 9.40 8.15 0.68
CA GLU A 52 10.17 9.12 1.47
C GLU A 52 10.33 8.66 2.93
N VAL A 53 9.33 7.95 3.46
CA VAL A 53 9.26 7.58 4.89
C VAL A 53 9.60 6.10 5.13
N VAL A 54 9.17 5.21 4.24
CA VAL A 54 9.27 3.75 4.42
C VAL A 54 10.51 3.20 3.72
N CYS A 55 11.30 2.37 4.40
CA CYS A 55 12.42 1.65 3.80
C CYS A 55 12.08 0.18 3.47
N ASP A 56 12.94 -0.49 2.69
CA ASP A 56 12.75 -1.89 2.25
C ASP A 56 12.52 -2.90 3.38
N GLN A 57 13.00 -2.59 4.59
CA GLN A 57 12.95 -3.50 5.74
C GLN A 57 11.72 -3.29 6.63
N ASP A 58 11.01 -2.17 6.47
CA ASP A 58 9.87 -1.81 7.31
C ASP A 58 8.63 -2.64 6.97
N THR A 59 7.62 -2.54 7.84
CA THR A 59 6.29 -3.12 7.63
C THR A 59 5.25 -2.03 7.61
N VAL A 60 4.37 -2.05 6.60
CA VAL A 60 3.24 -1.12 6.52
C VAL A 60 1.94 -1.91 6.60
N TYR A 61 1.11 -1.57 7.57
CA TYR A 61 -0.25 -2.08 7.70
C TYR A 61 -1.19 -1.15 6.94
N HIS A 62 -1.76 -1.65 5.84
CA HIS A 62 -2.72 -0.91 5.04
C HIS A 62 -4.14 -1.35 5.39
N LEU A 63 -4.91 -0.48 6.00
CA LEU A 63 -6.18 -0.79 6.68
C LEU A 63 -7.40 -0.71 5.75
N GLY A 64 -7.25 -1.18 4.51
CA GLY A 64 -8.31 -1.25 3.52
C GLY A 64 -8.33 -0.12 2.49
N ASP A 65 -9.10 -0.36 1.43
CA ASP A 65 -9.37 0.54 0.31
C ASP A 65 -8.10 0.98 -0.43
N ILE A 66 -7.42 -0.04 -0.96
CA ILE A 66 -6.11 0.11 -1.63
C ILE A 66 -6.27 0.76 -3.00
N ALA A 67 -7.20 0.25 -3.80
CA ALA A 67 -7.35 0.68 -5.18
C ALA A 67 -8.80 0.50 -5.66
N LEU A 68 -9.25 1.41 -6.53
CA LEU A 68 -10.51 1.26 -7.26
C LEU A 68 -10.23 1.04 -8.74
N VAL A 69 -10.41 -0.21 -9.18
CA VAL A 69 -10.17 -0.63 -10.57
C VAL A 69 -11.31 -1.49 -11.09
N ASP A 70 -11.40 -1.66 -12.41
CA ASP A 70 -12.35 -2.60 -12.99
C ASP A 70 -11.99 -4.06 -12.63
N GLY A 71 -12.98 -4.95 -12.61
CA GLY A 71 -12.81 -6.33 -12.12
C GLY A 71 -12.01 -7.25 -13.04
N LYS A 72 -11.17 -6.71 -13.94
CA LYS A 72 -10.45 -7.46 -14.96
C LYS A 72 -9.00 -7.69 -14.56
N THR A 73 -8.43 -8.81 -15.01
CA THR A 73 -7.04 -9.19 -14.73
C THR A 73 -6.02 -8.11 -15.08
N LYS A 74 -6.20 -7.42 -16.22
CA LYS A 74 -5.30 -6.32 -16.64
C LYS A 74 -5.29 -5.15 -15.65
N ALA A 75 -6.38 -4.94 -14.93
CA ALA A 75 -6.45 -3.86 -13.96
C ALA A 75 -5.79 -4.28 -12.63
N TYR A 76 -5.94 -5.55 -12.22
CA TYR A 76 -5.18 -6.10 -11.08
C TYR A 76 -3.67 -6.11 -11.34
N GLU A 77 -3.25 -6.37 -12.58
CA GLU A 77 -1.85 -6.27 -12.99
C GLU A 77 -1.29 -4.85 -12.81
N LYS A 78 -2.05 -3.82 -13.19
CA LYS A 78 -1.64 -2.42 -12.98
C LYS A 78 -1.50 -2.09 -11.49
N VAL A 79 -2.41 -2.59 -10.65
CA VAL A 79 -2.32 -2.43 -9.20
C VAL A 79 -1.06 -3.11 -8.66
N ASP A 80 -0.78 -4.35 -9.08
CA ASP A 80 0.43 -5.07 -8.67
C ASP A 80 1.72 -4.34 -9.09
N GLN A 81 1.78 -3.84 -10.32
CA GLN A 81 2.92 -3.08 -10.83
C GLN A 81 3.18 -1.81 -9.99
N LEU A 82 2.11 -1.12 -9.58
CA LEU A 82 2.21 0.03 -8.69
C LEU A 82 2.70 -0.39 -7.29
N LEU A 83 2.05 -1.38 -6.67
CA LEU A 83 2.36 -1.83 -5.31
C LEU A 83 3.79 -2.39 -5.18
N LYS A 84 4.35 -2.97 -6.25
CA LYS A 84 5.74 -3.43 -6.31
C LYS A 84 6.77 -2.31 -6.17
N ARG A 85 6.39 -1.07 -6.52
CA ARG A 85 7.25 0.13 -6.42
C ARG A 85 7.21 0.79 -5.04
N LEU A 86 6.29 0.41 -4.16
CA LEU A 86 6.27 0.91 -2.78
C LEU A 86 7.38 0.23 -1.98
N ASN A 87 7.96 0.89 -0.98
CA ASN A 87 8.95 0.30 -0.08
C ASN A 87 8.28 -0.52 1.05
N GLY A 88 9.03 -1.45 1.65
CA GLY A 88 8.61 -2.24 2.81
C GLY A 88 7.73 -3.46 2.50
N GLN A 89 7.47 -4.31 3.50
CA GLN A 89 6.42 -5.34 3.42
C GLN A 89 5.07 -4.70 3.68
N ILE A 90 4.05 -5.08 2.91
CA ILE A 90 2.69 -4.54 3.08
C ILE A 90 1.78 -5.63 3.63
N VAL A 91 1.16 -5.35 4.78
CA VAL A 91 0.14 -6.17 5.41
C VAL A 91 -1.21 -5.54 5.15
N PHE A 92 -1.98 -6.13 4.24
CA PHE A 92 -3.31 -5.66 3.89
C PHE A 92 -4.35 -6.20 4.86
N VAL A 93 -5.21 -5.32 5.33
CA VAL A 93 -6.51 -5.65 5.90
C VAL A 93 -7.56 -5.25 4.86
N LYS A 94 -8.47 -6.16 4.50
CA LYS A 94 -9.40 -5.95 3.39
C LYS A 94 -10.42 -4.85 3.69
N GLY A 95 -10.48 -3.82 2.87
CA GLY A 95 -11.53 -2.81 2.87
C GLY A 95 -12.80 -3.26 2.12
N ASN A 96 -13.79 -2.36 2.04
CA ASN A 96 -15.02 -2.61 1.30
C ASN A 96 -14.82 -2.51 -0.21
N HIS A 97 -13.91 -1.65 -0.68
CA HIS A 97 -13.59 -1.54 -2.11
C HIS A 97 -12.58 -2.61 -2.58
N ASP A 98 -11.91 -3.31 -1.66
CA ASP A 98 -10.98 -4.37 -1.98
C ASP A 98 -11.70 -5.69 -2.34
N SER A 99 -11.62 -6.06 -3.62
CA SER A 99 -12.20 -7.31 -4.11
C SER A 99 -11.32 -8.53 -3.77
N ARG A 100 -11.98 -9.65 -3.43
CA ARG A 100 -11.27 -10.93 -3.22
C ARG A 100 -10.52 -11.42 -4.46
N ALA A 101 -11.02 -11.07 -5.65
CA ALA A 101 -10.37 -11.43 -6.91
C ALA A 101 -9.02 -10.71 -7.07
N MET A 102 -8.96 -9.43 -6.71
CA MET A 102 -7.70 -8.67 -6.68
C MET A 102 -6.72 -9.27 -5.68
N PHE A 103 -7.16 -9.59 -4.45
CA PHE A 103 -6.27 -10.19 -3.43
C PHE A 103 -5.71 -11.54 -3.88
N LYS A 104 -6.55 -12.41 -4.46
CA LYS A 104 -6.09 -13.68 -5.05
C LYS A 104 -5.08 -13.49 -6.17
N TYR A 105 -5.27 -12.46 -7.02
CA TYR A 105 -4.32 -12.11 -8.06
C TYR A 105 -2.98 -11.68 -7.44
N LEU A 106 -3.00 -10.74 -6.49
CA LEU A 106 -1.80 -10.24 -5.82
C LEU A 106 -1.05 -11.33 -5.06
N GLU A 107 -1.77 -12.24 -4.38
CA GLU A 107 -1.16 -13.37 -3.69
C GLU A 107 -0.45 -14.32 -4.65
N LYS A 108 -1.07 -14.62 -5.81
CA LYS A 108 -0.48 -15.46 -6.85
C LYS A 108 0.76 -14.84 -7.51
N HIS A 109 0.81 -13.51 -7.59
CA HIS A 109 1.88 -12.74 -8.25
C HIS A 109 2.82 -12.03 -7.27
N ASN A 110 2.77 -12.42 -5.99
CA ASN A 110 3.49 -11.80 -4.88
C ASN A 110 5.00 -11.91 -5.08
N ALA A 111 5.71 -10.79 -4.86
CA ALA A 111 7.16 -10.75 -4.94
C ALA A 111 7.80 -11.21 -3.62
N THR A 112 9.04 -11.69 -3.71
CA THR A 112 9.89 -11.92 -2.54
C THR A 112 10.85 -10.75 -2.40
N LEU A 113 10.89 -10.16 -1.21
CA LEU A 113 11.81 -9.09 -0.84
C LEU A 113 13.23 -9.63 -0.66
N LYS A 114 14.23 -8.75 -0.63
CA LYS A 114 15.65 -9.12 -0.47
C LYS A 114 15.95 -9.91 0.81
N ASN A 115 15.13 -9.71 1.84
CA ASN A 115 15.22 -10.40 3.13
C ASN A 115 14.35 -11.67 3.19
N GLU A 116 14.00 -12.24 2.04
CA GLU A 116 13.19 -13.48 1.88
C GLU A 116 11.74 -13.37 2.38
N ARG A 117 11.30 -12.20 2.84
CA ARG A 117 9.90 -11.95 3.20
C ARG A 117 9.05 -11.82 1.94
N LYS A 118 7.80 -12.28 2.01
CA LYS A 118 6.80 -11.95 0.99
C LYS A 118 6.53 -10.45 0.99
N LYS A 119 6.34 -9.84 -0.18
CA LYS A 119 5.99 -8.43 -0.31
C LYS A 119 4.63 -8.12 0.30
N TYR A 120 3.64 -8.99 0.07
CA TYR A 120 2.27 -8.82 0.55
C TYR A 120 1.85 -9.91 1.54
N LEU A 121 1.12 -9.51 2.58
CA LEU A 121 0.35 -10.38 3.47
C LEU A 121 -1.10 -9.89 3.50
N PHE A 122 -2.08 -10.78 3.70
CA PHE A 122 -3.50 -10.45 3.57
C PHE A 122 -4.32 -10.91 4.79
N ASN A 123 -5.25 -10.07 5.24
CA ASN A 123 -6.17 -10.34 6.34
C ASN A 123 -7.60 -9.89 5.96
N ASP A 124 -8.60 -10.75 6.20
CA ASP A 124 -9.98 -10.51 5.74
C ASP A 124 -10.86 -9.72 6.71
N VAL A 125 -10.63 -9.84 8.02
CA VAL A 125 -11.56 -9.37 9.07
C VAL A 125 -10.94 -8.41 10.09
N GLY A 126 -9.63 -8.21 10.02
CA GLY A 126 -8.86 -7.41 10.97
C GLY A 126 -7.59 -8.11 11.44
N LEU A 127 -6.80 -7.40 12.24
CA LEU A 127 -5.54 -7.87 12.82
C LEU A 127 -5.43 -7.34 14.25
N ILE A 128 -4.96 -8.18 15.19
CA ILE A 128 -4.63 -7.74 16.55
C ILE A 128 -3.11 -7.63 16.65
N LEU A 129 -2.63 -6.40 16.86
CA LEU A 129 -1.22 -6.12 17.11
C LEU A 129 -1.01 -5.89 18.61
N LYS A 130 -0.03 -6.60 19.17
CA LYS A 130 0.43 -6.35 20.54
C LYS A 130 1.69 -5.50 20.47
N PHE A 131 1.63 -4.34 21.10
CA PHE A 131 2.80 -3.50 21.32
C PHE A 131 3.18 -3.65 22.78
N ASP A 132 4.42 -4.09 23.03
CA ASP A 132 4.96 -4.05 24.37
C ASP A 132 5.12 -2.57 24.76
N LYS A 133 4.61 -2.20 25.94
CA LYS A 133 4.84 -0.87 26.49
C LYS A 133 6.32 -0.81 26.89
N LYS A 134 7.06 0.13 26.31
CA LYS A 134 8.40 0.51 26.80
C LYS A 134 8.29 1.13 28.19
#